data_AF-A0A382RMY6-F1
#
_entry.id   AF-A0A382RMY6-F1
#
_cell.length_a   1.000
_cell.length_b   1.000
_cell.length_c   1.000
_cell.angle_alpha   90.00
_cell.angle_beta   90.00
_cell.angle_gamma   90.00
#
_symmetry.space_group_name_H-M   'P 1'
#
loop_
_entity.id
_entity.type
_entity.pdbx_description
1 polymer ?
#
loop_
_entity_poly.entity_id
_entity_poly.type
_entity_poly.pdbx_seq_one_letter_code
_entity_poly.pdbx_strand_id
1 'polypeptide(L)'
;MRLLNRYIQKELFFPFCYSLIIIIFILFTNFLLRAVDRFLGKGIDLLTILEYLFFNLAWIVSLAVPMAVLIAALMTFGRMSEDNEINAMRSSGISFL
;
A
#
# COMPACT_ATOMS: atom_id res chain seq x y z
N MET A 1 2.07 8.37 -26.69
CA MET A 1 1.88 7.22 -25.77
C MET A 1 2.89 7.16 -24.60
N ARG A 2 4.19 7.41 -24.80
CA ARG A 2 5.17 7.40 -23.68
C ARG A 2 4.92 8.45 -22.58
N LEU A 3 4.43 9.64 -22.96
CA LEU A 3 4.07 10.71 -22.01
C LEU A 3 2.90 10.30 -21.11
N LEU A 4 1.85 9.72 -21.67
CA LEU A 4 0.67 9.28 -20.91
C LEU A 4 1.02 8.15 -19.94
N ASN A 5 1.75 7.13 -20.38
CA ASN A 5 2.19 6.05 -19.49
C ASN A 5 3.07 6.57 -18.34
N ARG A 6 3.97 7.52 -18.63
CA ARG A 6 4.81 8.15 -17.59
C ARG A 6 3.99 9.00 -16.61
N TYR A 7 2.93 9.64 -17.09
CA TYR A 7 1.99 10.39 -16.27
C TYR A 7 1.24 9.45 -15.32
N ILE A 8 0.60 8.40 -15.84
CA ILE A 8 -0.14 7.41 -15.04
C ILE A 8 0.79 6.72 -14.02
N GLN A 9 2.03 6.40 -14.38
CA GLN A 9 2.99 5.83 -13.42
C GLN A 9 3.35 6.80 -12.29
N LYS A 10 3.52 8.10 -12.59
CA LYS A 10 3.76 9.12 -11.55
C LYS A 10 2.54 9.31 -10.66
N GLU A 11 1.35 9.36 -11.27
CA GLU A 11 0.06 9.43 -10.59
C GLU A 11 -0.16 8.27 -9.63
N LEU A 12 0.28 7.06 -10.00
CA LEU A 12 0.09 5.85 -9.20
C LEU A 12 1.12 5.70 -8.08
N PHE A 13 2.34 6.21 -8.28
CA PHE A 13 3.43 6.06 -7.31
C PHE A 13 3.16 6.79 -5.99
N PHE A 14 2.57 7.98 -6.02
CA PHE A 14 2.27 8.75 -4.81
C PHE A 14 1.18 8.09 -3.93
N PRO A 15 -0.01 7.74 -4.45
CA PRO A 15 -1.02 7.01 -3.71
C PRO A 15 -0.55 5.62 -3.25
N PHE A 16 0.28 4.94 -4.05
CA PHE A 16 0.89 3.66 -3.67
C PHE A 16 1.77 3.80 -2.43
N CYS A 17 2.72 4.72 -2.42
CA CYS A 17 3.59 4.93 -1.26
C CYS A 17 2.77 5.33 -0.02
N TYR A 18 1.78 6.21 -0.17
CA TYR A 18 0.94 6.67 0.93
C TYR A 18 0.10 5.53 1.53
N SER A 19 -0.61 4.79 0.68
CA SER A 19 -1.44 3.66 1.12
C SER A 19 -0.60 2.53 1.71
N LEU A 20 0.58 2.25 1.15
CA LEU A 20 1.50 1.24 1.66
C LEU A 20 1.95 1.56 3.10
N ILE A 21 2.36 2.80 3.37
CA ILE A 21 2.76 3.23 4.71
C ILE A 21 1.61 3.07 5.71
N ILE A 22 0.40 3.50 5.32
CA ILE A 22 -0.79 3.39 6.18
C ILE A 22 -1.13 1.93 6.47
N ILE A 23 -1.15 1.06 5.45
CA ILE A 23 -1.49 -0.35 5.64
C ILE A 23 -0.43 -1.05 6.48
N ILE A 24 0.86 -0.80 6.25
CA ILE A 24 1.94 -1.34 7.08
C ILE A 24 1.75 -0.90 8.54
N PHE A 25 1.46 0.38 8.79
CA PHE A 25 1.25 0.90 10.13
C PHE A 25 0.06 0.22 10.84
N ILE A 26 -1.06 0.05 10.14
CA ILE A 26 -2.25 -0.63 10.66
C ILE A 26 -1.94 -2.09 11.00
N LEU A 27 -1.34 -2.83 10.06
CA LEU A 27 -1.01 -4.25 10.25
C LEU A 27 0.04 -4.45 11.35
N PHE A 28 1.04 -3.58 11.41
CA PHE A 28 2.07 -3.60 12.45
C PHE A 28 1.49 -3.35 13.84
N THR A 29 0.58 -2.38 13.98
CA THR A 29 -0.11 -2.13 15.25
C THR A 29 -0.98 -3.32 15.66
N ASN A 30 -1.71 -3.92 14.71
CA ASN A 30 -2.51 -5.12 14.99
C ASN A 30 -1.63 -6.29 15.46
N PHE A 31 -0.46 -6.44 14.84
CA PHE A 31 0.51 -7.45 15.21
C PHE A 31 1.10 -7.19 16.60
N LEU A 32 1.47 -5.95 16.92
CA LEU A 32 1.98 -5.57 18.23
C LEU A 32 1.00 -5.90 19.36
N LEU A 33 -0.29 -5.58 19.18
CA LEU A 33 -1.31 -5.91 20.18
C LEU A 33 -1.40 -7.43 20.43
N ARG A 34 -1.41 -8.25 19.37
CA ARG A 34 -1.42 -9.72 19.48
C ARG A 34 -0.11 -10.30 20.02
N ALA A 35 1.00 -9.60 19.80
CA ALA A 35 2.30 -9.98 20.32
C ALA A 35 2.33 -9.73 21.83
N VAL A 36 1.89 -8.55 22.29
CA VAL A 36 1.81 -8.20 23.71
C VAL A 36 1.02 -9.23 24.50
N ASP A 37 -0.15 -9.67 24.00
CA ASP A 37 -0.93 -10.74 24.65
C ASP A 37 -0.18 -12.08 24.75
N ARG A 38 0.74 -12.37 23.82
CA ARG A 38 1.55 -13.60 23.84
C ARG A 38 2.80 -13.51 24.72
N PHE A 39 3.34 -12.32 24.90
CA PHE A 39 4.57 -12.07 25.66
C PHE A 39 4.31 -11.69 27.12
N LEU A 40 3.12 -11.15 27.43
CA LEU A 40 2.68 -10.86 28.80
C LEU A 40 2.72 -12.12 29.67
N GLY A 41 3.62 -12.12 30.67
CA GLY A 41 3.72 -13.18 31.67
C GLY A 41 4.74 -14.29 31.40
N LYS A 42 5.51 -14.25 30.29
CA LYS A 42 6.46 -15.33 29.94
C LYS A 42 7.94 -15.04 30.21
N GLY A 43 8.31 -13.87 30.75
CA GLY A 43 9.70 -13.55 31.11
C GLY A 43 10.68 -13.60 29.94
N ILE A 44 10.21 -13.28 28.73
CA ILE A 44 10.96 -13.41 27.48
C ILE A 44 11.89 -12.20 27.33
N ASP A 45 13.12 -12.46 26.89
CA ASP A 45 14.13 -11.43 26.67
C ASP A 45 13.70 -10.43 25.60
N LEU A 46 13.95 -9.14 25.84
CA LEU A 46 13.51 -8.02 25.00
C LEU A 46 14.16 -8.09 23.61
N LEU A 47 15.36 -8.65 23.53
CA LEU A 47 16.13 -8.87 22.30
C LEU A 47 15.44 -9.87 21.36
N THR A 48 14.93 -10.98 21.90
CA THR A 48 14.19 -11.99 21.14
C THR A 48 12.87 -11.43 20.60
N ILE A 49 12.21 -10.55 21.36
CA ILE A 49 10.99 -9.87 20.92
C ILE A 49 11.28 -8.95 19.71
N LEU A 50 12.41 -8.25 19.73
CA LEU A 50 12.80 -7.34 18.65
C LEU A 50 13.14 -8.09 17.35
N GLU A 51 13.90 -9.19 17.43
CA GLU A 51 14.16 -10.07 16.27
C GLU A 51 12.86 -10.64 15.69
N TYR A 52 11.96 -11.11 16.56
CA TYR A 52 10.67 -11.63 16.15
C TYR A 52 9.82 -10.57 15.42
N LEU A 53 9.82 -9.33 15.91
CA LEU A 53 9.17 -8.18 15.27
C LEU A 53 9.78 -7.88 13.89
N PHE A 54 11.11 -7.91 13.78
CA PHE A 54 11.81 -7.65 12.52
C PHE A 54 11.49 -8.70 11.46
N PHE A 55 11.52 -9.99 11.81
CA PHE A 55 11.15 -11.05 10.87
C PHE A 55 9.68 -10.99 10.44
N ASN A 56 8.77 -10.58 11.35
CA ASN A 56 7.36 -10.43 10.98
C ASN A 56 7.09 -9.25 10.05
N LEU A 57 7.95 -8.22 10.10
CA LEU A 57 7.83 -7.04 9.25
C LEU A 57 7.88 -7.41 7.76
N ALA A 58 8.73 -8.37 7.37
CA ALA A 58 8.80 -8.87 5.99
C ALA A 58 7.47 -9.48 5.52
N TRP A 59 6.81 -10.27 6.37
CA TRP A 59 5.50 -10.85 6.08
C TRP A 59 4.41 -9.77 5.95
N ILE A 60 4.42 -8.78 6.86
CA ILE A 60 3.48 -7.66 6.84
C ILE A 60 3.61 -6.87 5.54
N VAL A 61 4.84 -6.58 5.10
CA VAL A 61 5.08 -5.87 3.84
C VAL A 61 4.56 -6.69 2.66
N SER A 62 4.80 -8.00 2.63
CA SER A 62 4.30 -8.86 1.54
C SER A 62 2.77 -8.86 1.43
N LEU A 63 2.05 -8.74 2.55
CA LEU A 63 0.58 -8.60 2.55
C LEU A 63 0.12 -7.18 2.22
N ALA A 64 0.86 -6.17 2.68
CA ALA A 64 0.51 -4.77 2.47
C ALA A 64 0.63 -4.32 1.01
N VAL A 65 1.61 -4.84 0.26
CA VAL A 65 1.85 -4.47 -1.14
C VAL A 65 0.60 -4.66 -2.03
N PRO A 66 -0.02 -5.84 -2.16
CA PRO A 66 -1.18 -6.02 -3.03
C PRO A 66 -2.38 -5.17 -2.62
N MET A 67 -2.58 -4.96 -1.30
CA MET A 67 -3.63 -4.09 -0.79
C MET A 67 -3.38 -2.62 -1.15
N ALA A 68 -2.13 -2.16 -1.02
CA ALA A 68 -1.73 -0.81 -1.39
C ALA A 68 -1.85 -0.55 -2.89
N VAL A 69 -1.52 -1.52 -3.75
CA VAL A 69 -1.73 -1.41 -5.20
C VAL A 69 -3.20 -1.15 -5.53
N LEU A 70 -4.12 -1.85 -4.85
CA LEU A 70 -5.54 -1.73 -5.10
C LEU A 70 -6.07 -0.34 -4.70
N ILE A 71 -5.67 0.16 -3.53
CA ILE A 71 -6.03 1.52 -3.08
C ILE A 71 -5.41 2.57 -4.02
N ALA A 72 -4.15 2.40 -4.41
CA ALA A 72 -3.47 3.32 -5.30
C ALA A 72 -4.16 3.42 -6.66
N ALA A 73 -4.48 2.29 -7.27
CA ALA A 73 -5.23 2.24 -8.52
C ALA A 73 -6.59 2.93 -8.39
N LEU A 74 -7.33 2.65 -7.30
CA LEU A 74 -8.62 3.28 -7.04
C LEU A 74 -8.51 4.80 -6.93
N MET A 75 -7.54 5.31 -6.16
CA MET A 75 -7.34 6.75 -5.97
C MET A 75 -6.92 7.43 -7.28
N THR A 76 -5.96 6.84 -8.01
CA THR A 76 -5.49 7.40 -9.29
C THR A 76 -6.59 7.42 -10.34
N PHE A 77 -7.24 6.29 -10.61
CA PHE A 77 -8.30 6.24 -11.61
C PHE A 77 -9.56 6.99 -11.17
N GLY A 78 -9.86 7.03 -9.86
CA GLY A 78 -10.93 7.86 -9.31
C GLY A 78 -10.70 9.35 -9.60
N ARG A 79 -9.48 9.85 -9.32
CA ARG A 79 -9.09 11.24 -9.60
C ARG A 79 -9.14 11.58 -11.08
N MET A 80 -8.55 10.73 -11.93
CA MET A 80 -8.59 10.90 -13.39
C MET A 80 -10.02 10.86 -13.95
N SER A 81 -10.93 10.14 -13.30
CA SER A 81 -12.36 10.12 -13.67
C SER A 81 -13.07 11.40 -13.24
N GLU A 82 -12.78 11.92 -12.05
CA GLU A 82 -13.34 13.18 -11.53
C GLU A 82 -12.89 14.38 -12.37
N ASP A 83 -11.61 14.41 -12.74
CA ASP A 83 -11.02 15.44 -13.61
C ASP A 83 -11.41 15.28 -15.10
N ASN A 84 -12.28 14.32 -15.44
CA ASN A 84 -12.70 13.97 -16.80
C ASN A 84 -11.56 13.63 -17.78
N GLU A 85 -10.35 13.37 -17.29
CA GLU A 85 -9.20 13.00 -18.10
C GLU A 85 -9.44 11.68 -18.84
N ILE A 86 -10.12 10.73 -18.19
CA ILE A 86 -10.52 9.46 -18.82
C ILE A 86 -11.45 9.71 -20.02
N ASN A 87 -12.41 10.62 -19.88
CA ASN A 87 -13.34 10.97 -20.96
C ASN A 87 -12.64 11.69 -22.11
N ALA A 88 -11.70 12.60 -21.83
CA ALA A 88 -10.90 13.29 -22.82
C ALA A 88 -9.96 12.34 -23.60
N MET A 89 -9.37 11.36 -22.92
CA MET A 89 -8.57 10.33 -23.57
C MET A 89 -9.40 9.45 -24.49
N ARG A 90 -10.61 9.07 -24.06
CA ARG A 90 -11.55 8.28 -24.88
C ARG A 90 -12.02 9.04 -26.12
N SER A 91 -12.33 10.33 -26.00
CA SER A 91 -12.74 11.16 -27.15
C SER A 91 -11.60 11.41 -28.14
N SER A 92 -10.35 11.35 -27.67
CA SER A 92 -9.14 11.44 -28.51
C SER A 92 -8.79 10.14 -29.25
N GLY A 93 -9.66 9.12 -29.19
CA GLY A 93 -9.46 7.83 -29.87
C GLY A 93 -8.43 6.91 -29.19
N ILE A 94 -8.00 7.21 -27.96
CA ILE A 94 -7.13 6.32 -27.19
C ILE A 94 -8.01 5.23 -26.57
N SER A 95 -7.96 4.04 -27.15
CA SER A 95 -8.61 2.84 -26.60
C SER A 95 -7.98 2.48 -25.25
N PHE A 96 -8.79 2.46 -24.20
CA PHE A 96 -8.48 1.81 -22.93
C PHE A 96 -8.91 0.35 -23.06
N LEU A 97 -8.03 -0.51 -23.58
CA LEU A 97 -8.22 -1.96 -23.59
C LEU A 97 -6.90 -2.65 -23.25
#